data_AF-A0A2P8HQ59-F1
#
_entry.id   AF-A0A2P8HQ59-F1
#
_cell.length_a   1.000
_cell.length_b   1.000
_cell.length_c   1.000
_cell.angle_alpha   90.00
_cell.angle_beta   90.00
_cell.angle_gamma   90.00
#
_symmetry.space_group_name_H-M   'P 1'
#
loop_
_entity.id
_entity.type
_entity.pdbx_description
1 polymer ?
#
loop_
_entity_poly.entity_id
_entity_poly.type
_entity_poly.pdbx_seq_one_letter_code
_entity_poly.pdbx_strand_id
1 'polypeptide(L)'
;MKRIFLLPVAAAVLLLLSQCNVQGGTMKTYFWTHTHPDSTYYLYINDTYKGVLPYQDNAPTCGTAALQQQTLFIPLPSGTYSIEVKDKQGNVKLLETYKLHMSRGNISLSLTTKMPSVGNKRTASGDCDIEELYF
;
A
#
# COMPACT_ATOMS: atom_id res chain seq x y z
N MET A 1 -58.54 8.45 -17.30
CA MET A 1 -57.50 7.76 -18.14
C MET A 1 -56.14 8.30 -17.70
N LYS A 2 -55.12 7.46 -17.46
CA LYS A 2 -53.90 7.32 -18.32
C LYS A 2 -53.47 8.63 -19.02
N ARG A 3 -52.21 9.10 -18.93
CA ARG A 3 -50.93 8.37 -18.72
C ARG A 3 -49.94 9.06 -17.76
N ILE A 4 -49.00 8.28 -17.24
CA ILE A 4 -47.82 8.68 -16.45
C ILE A 4 -46.65 8.92 -17.42
N PHE A 5 -46.04 10.12 -17.46
CA PHE A 5 -44.81 10.39 -18.23
C PHE A 5 -44.05 11.64 -17.70
N LEU A 6 -43.36 11.53 -16.55
CA LEU A 6 -42.50 12.62 -16.02
C LEU A 6 -41.21 12.13 -15.30
N LEU A 7 -40.83 10.86 -15.46
CA LEU A 7 -39.79 10.20 -14.65
C LEU A 7 -38.41 9.88 -15.28
N PRO A 8 -38.09 10.09 -16.58
CA PRO A 8 -36.80 9.64 -17.13
C PRO A 8 -35.62 10.62 -16.88
N VAL A 9 -35.88 11.92 -16.71
CA VAL A 9 -34.82 12.96 -16.80
C VAL A 9 -33.86 12.94 -15.61
N ALA A 10 -34.36 12.69 -14.38
CA ALA A 10 -33.53 12.71 -13.17
C ALA A 10 -32.46 11.60 -13.15
N ALA A 11 -32.75 10.43 -13.73
CA ALA A 11 -31.81 9.31 -13.76
C ALA A 11 -30.58 9.57 -14.64
N ALA A 12 -30.75 10.31 -15.75
CA ALA A 12 -29.66 10.63 -16.67
C ALA A 12 -28.59 11.55 -16.03
N VAL A 13 -29.02 12.50 -15.20
CA VAL A 13 -28.09 13.45 -14.53
C VAL A 13 -27.24 12.74 -13.46
N LEU A 14 -27.83 11.81 -12.71
CA LEU A 14 -27.10 11.05 -11.68
C LEU A 14 -26.02 10.12 -12.28
N LEU A 15 -26.24 9.57 -13.48
CA LEU A 15 -25.27 8.72 -14.17
C LEU A 15 -24.05 9.50 -14.72
N LEU A 16 -24.14 10.82 -14.88
CA LEU A 16 -23.01 11.65 -15.32
C LEU A 16 -22.04 11.98 -14.17
N LEU A 17 -22.52 11.98 -12.92
CA LEU A 17 -21.70 12.27 -11.74
C LEU A 17 -20.95 11.06 -11.18
N SER A 18 -21.29 9.83 -11.61
CA SER A 18 -20.56 8.62 -11.19
C SER A 18 -19.20 8.45 -11.89
N GLN A 19 -18.95 9.17 -12.98
CA GLN A 19 -17.70 9.07 -13.76
C GLN A 19 -16.55 9.92 -13.20
N CYS A 20 -16.44 9.99 -11.87
CA CYS A 20 -15.17 10.28 -11.20
C CYS A 20 -14.20 9.12 -11.42
N ASN A 21 -13.67 9.02 -12.64
CA ASN A 21 -12.59 8.11 -13.01
C ASN A 21 -11.33 8.49 -12.22
N VAL A 22 -11.20 7.93 -11.02
CA VAL A 22 -9.94 7.92 -10.26
C VAL A 22 -8.97 7.03 -11.05
N GLN A 23 -8.28 7.63 -12.01
CA GLN A 23 -7.15 7.06 -12.75
C GLN A 23 -5.92 6.95 -11.83
N GLY A 24 -6.12 6.29 -10.69
CA GLY A 24 -5.09 5.95 -9.74
C GLY A 24 -4.19 4.89 -10.34
N GLY A 25 -2.90 5.19 -10.44
CA GLY A 25 -1.90 4.16 -10.72
C GLY A 25 -1.87 3.09 -9.62
N THR A 26 -1.25 1.97 -9.94
CA THR A 26 -0.89 0.92 -8.97
C THR A 26 0.63 0.84 -8.90
N MET A 27 1.17 0.96 -7.70
CA MET A 27 2.59 0.80 -7.40
C MET A 27 2.93 -0.68 -7.20
N LYS A 28 4.08 -1.11 -7.68
CA LYS A 28 4.67 -2.41 -7.33
C LYS A 28 5.47 -2.22 -6.05
N THR A 29 4.84 -2.45 -4.90
CA THR A 29 5.48 -2.26 -3.59
C THR A 29 6.08 -3.58 -3.10
N TYR A 30 7.30 -3.52 -2.55
CA TYR A 30 8.11 -4.67 -2.18
C TYR A 30 8.59 -4.49 -0.72
N PHE A 31 7.95 -5.19 0.21
CA PHE A 31 8.20 -5.04 1.63
C PHE A 31 9.25 -6.03 2.16
N TRP A 32 10.15 -5.55 3.03
CA TRP A 32 11.18 -6.36 3.69
C TRP A 32 11.61 -5.70 5.01
N THR A 33 12.52 -6.32 5.75
CA THR A 33 13.07 -5.77 7.00
C THR A 33 14.54 -6.11 7.21
N HIS A 34 15.26 -5.24 7.93
CA HIS A 34 16.57 -5.55 8.51
C HIS A 34 16.50 -5.76 10.04
N THR A 35 15.33 -5.65 10.68
CA THR A 35 15.18 -5.94 12.12
C THR A 35 15.48 -7.41 12.40
N HIS A 36 16.09 -7.68 13.56
CA HIS A 36 16.72 -8.94 13.99
C HIS A 36 16.01 -10.23 13.52
N PRO A 37 16.74 -11.20 12.92
CA PRO A 37 16.15 -12.42 12.34
C PRO A 37 15.61 -13.42 13.38
N ASP A 38 15.81 -13.19 14.68
CA ASP A 38 15.39 -14.10 15.77
C ASP A 38 13.87 -14.19 15.98
N SER A 39 13.08 -13.38 15.26
CA SER A 39 11.63 -13.48 15.23
C SER A 39 11.07 -13.38 13.82
N THR A 40 10.01 -14.14 13.57
CA THR A 40 9.15 -13.93 12.40
C THR A 40 8.30 -12.67 12.62
N TYR A 41 8.19 -11.85 11.57
CA TYR A 41 7.37 -10.64 11.55
C TYR A 41 6.35 -10.71 10.43
N TYR A 42 5.11 -10.34 10.73
CA TYR A 42 3.94 -10.55 9.89
C TYR A 42 3.37 -9.20 9.44
N LEU A 43 3.28 -8.99 8.13
CA LEU A 43 2.75 -7.76 7.54
C LEU A 43 1.23 -7.83 7.43
N TYR A 44 0.58 -6.77 7.90
CA TYR A 44 -0.85 -6.50 7.77
C TYR A 44 -1.03 -5.18 7.02
N ILE A 45 -2.00 -5.12 6.12
CA ILE A 45 -2.40 -3.90 5.43
C ILE A 45 -3.92 -3.80 5.50
N ASN A 46 -4.42 -2.73 6.12
CA ASN A 46 -5.83 -2.54 6.49
C ASN A 46 -6.39 -3.77 7.23
N ASP A 47 -5.76 -4.07 8.38
CA ASP A 47 -6.02 -5.20 9.29
C ASP A 47 -5.95 -6.61 8.64
N THR A 48 -5.63 -6.68 7.35
CA THR A 48 -5.60 -7.91 6.56
C THR A 48 -4.18 -8.42 6.42
N TYR A 49 -3.91 -9.62 6.92
CA TYR A 49 -2.62 -10.30 6.77
C TYR A 49 -2.21 -10.42 5.30
N LYS A 50 -0.93 -10.19 5.00
CA LYS A 50 -0.36 -10.24 3.64
C LYS A 50 0.79 -11.23 3.48
N GLY A 51 1.58 -11.47 4.52
CA GLY A 51 2.71 -12.39 4.47
C GLY A 51 3.70 -12.17 5.62
N VAL A 52 4.74 -13.00 5.66
CA VAL A 52 5.93 -12.78 6.48
C VAL A 52 6.82 -11.75 5.78
N LEU A 53 7.40 -10.81 6.52
CA LEU A 53 8.45 -9.92 6.00
C LEU A 53 9.77 -10.70 5.87
N PRO A 54 10.38 -10.77 4.68
CA PRO A 54 11.71 -11.34 4.54
C PRO A 54 12.75 -10.46 5.23
N TYR A 55 13.61 -11.10 6.04
CA TYR A 55 14.85 -10.49 6.52
C TYR A 55 15.86 -10.42 5.37
N GLN A 56 16.59 -9.30 5.24
CA GLN A 56 17.76 -9.17 4.37
C GLN A 56 18.84 -8.33 5.07
N ASP A 57 20.12 -8.70 4.94
CA ASP A 57 21.25 -7.90 5.45
C ASP A 57 21.46 -6.58 4.67
N ASN A 58 20.93 -6.50 3.45
CA ASN A 58 21.16 -5.42 2.49
C ASN A 58 19.87 -5.07 1.74
N ALA A 59 19.72 -3.80 1.36
CA ALA A 59 18.55 -3.34 0.63
C ALA A 59 18.44 -3.98 -0.77
N PRO A 60 17.31 -4.63 -1.11
CA PRO A 60 17.05 -5.12 -2.46
C PRO A 60 16.93 -3.98 -3.48
N THR A 61 17.14 -4.29 -4.76
CA THR A 61 17.21 -3.30 -5.84
C THR A 61 16.15 -3.54 -6.91
N CYS A 62 15.44 -2.46 -7.31
CA CYS A 62 14.45 -2.47 -8.38
C CYS A 62 15.01 -3.05 -9.69
N GLY A 63 14.20 -3.84 -10.39
CA GLY A 63 14.56 -4.44 -11.69
C GLY A 63 15.51 -5.64 -11.61
N THR A 64 15.96 -6.06 -10.43
CA THR A 64 16.72 -7.31 -10.26
C THR A 64 15.81 -8.54 -10.23
N ALA A 65 16.27 -9.67 -10.77
CA ALA A 65 15.50 -10.93 -10.72
C ALA A 65 15.33 -11.48 -9.30
N ALA A 66 16.26 -11.16 -8.39
CA ALA A 66 16.21 -11.59 -6.99
C ALA A 66 15.15 -10.86 -6.16
N LEU A 67 14.71 -9.66 -6.57
CA LEU A 67 13.78 -8.82 -5.81
C LEU A 67 12.52 -9.56 -5.35
N GLN A 68 11.90 -10.35 -6.22
CA GLN A 68 10.68 -11.12 -5.90
C GLN A 68 10.92 -12.31 -4.95
N GLN A 69 12.16 -12.72 -4.74
CA GLN A 69 12.56 -13.77 -3.79
C GLN A 69 13.02 -13.17 -2.45
N GLN A 70 13.48 -11.91 -2.46
CA GLN A 70 14.02 -11.17 -1.31
C GLN A 70 12.99 -10.29 -0.60
N THR A 71 11.77 -10.15 -1.14
CA THR A 71 10.75 -9.22 -0.64
C THR A 71 9.33 -9.79 -0.74
N LEU A 72 8.44 -9.29 0.11
CA LEU A 72 7.00 -9.52 0.02
C LEU A 72 6.38 -8.52 -0.96
N PHE A 73 6.17 -8.96 -2.21
CA PHE A 73 5.54 -8.16 -3.26
C PHE A 73 4.03 -7.96 -3.02
N ILE A 74 3.58 -6.71 -3.04
CA ILE A 74 2.17 -6.32 -2.93
C ILE A 74 1.88 -5.17 -3.92
N PRO A 75 0.94 -5.33 -4.87
CA PRO A 75 0.46 -4.22 -5.69
C PRO A 75 -0.43 -3.29 -4.85
N LEU A 76 -0.08 -2.00 -4.77
CA LEU A 76 -0.84 -0.98 -4.05
C LEU A 76 -1.40 0.07 -5.02
N PRO A 77 -2.72 0.08 -5.27
CA PRO A 77 -3.41 1.20 -5.92
C PRO A 77 -3.20 2.54 -5.20
N SER A 78 -3.56 3.64 -5.85
CA SER A 78 -3.66 4.94 -5.18
C SER A 78 -4.73 4.88 -4.09
N GLY A 79 -4.38 5.27 -2.86
CA GLY A 79 -5.21 5.09 -1.68
C GLY A 79 -4.52 5.50 -0.38
N THR A 80 -5.22 5.29 0.73
CA THR A 80 -4.66 5.38 2.10
C THR A 80 -4.73 4.01 2.75
N TYR A 81 -3.65 3.64 3.41
CA TYR A 81 -3.42 2.31 3.97
C TYR A 81 -2.92 2.43 5.41
N SER A 82 -3.42 1.57 6.29
CA SER A 82 -2.82 1.30 7.59
C SER A 82 -1.84 0.14 7.40
N ILE A 83 -0.54 0.43 7.45
CA ILE A 83 0.53 -0.57 7.40
C ILE A 83 0.86 -0.95 8.84
N GLU A 84 0.88 -2.24 9.13
CA GLU A 84 1.10 -2.74 10.48
C GLU A 84 1.97 -4.00 10.44
N VAL A 85 2.92 -4.10 11.37
CA VAL A 85 3.77 -5.29 11.54
C VAL A 85 3.56 -5.86 12.93
N LYS A 86 3.32 -7.17 13.01
CA LYS A 86 3.16 -7.91 14.28
C LYS A 86 4.25 -8.98 14.45
N ASP A 87 4.59 -9.30 15.70
CA ASP A 87 5.37 -10.51 16.02
C ASP A 87 4.48 -11.77 16.10
N LYS A 88 5.10 -12.93 16.35
CA LYS A 88 4.43 -14.23 16.51
C LYS A 88 3.49 -14.34 17.72
N GLN A 89 3.51 -13.38 18.64
CA GLN A 89 2.56 -13.27 19.75
C GLN A 89 1.44 -12.26 19.44
N GLY A 90 1.46 -11.62 18.26
CA GLY A 90 0.47 -10.62 17.84
C GLY A 90 0.75 -9.20 18.34
N ASN A 91 1.89 -8.96 19.01
CA ASN A 91 2.23 -7.60 19.45
C ASN A 91 2.60 -6.74 18.25
N VAL A 92 2.01 -5.55 18.16
CA VAL A 92 2.35 -4.54 17.15
C VAL A 92 3.79 -4.04 17.37
N LYS A 93 4.58 -4.02 16.30
CA LYS A 93 5.95 -3.47 16.26
C LYS A 93 6.02 -2.18 15.45
N LEU A 94 5.33 -2.14 14.32
CA LEU A 94 5.20 -0.96 13.46
C LEU A 94 3.72 -0.71 13.18
N LEU A 95 3.32 0.57 13.19
CA LEU A 95 1.99 1.02 12.79
C LEU A 95 2.10 2.40 12.14
N GLU A 96 1.78 2.46 10.85
CA GLU A 96 1.96 3.61 9.98
C GLU A 96 0.72 3.88 9.13
N THR A 97 0.44 5.17 8.89
CA THR A 97 -0.48 5.58 7.82
C THR A 97 0.33 5.85 6.56
N TYR A 98 0.16 5.01 5.53
CA TYR A 98 0.79 5.13 4.22
C TYR A 98 -0.23 5.69 3.21
N LYS A 99 0.07 6.84 2.60
CA LYS A 99 -0.78 7.50 1.61
C LYS A 99 -0.06 7.53 0.27
N LEU A 100 -0.60 6.81 -0.71
CA LEU A 100 -0.08 6.74 -2.07
C LEU A 100 -1.06 7.44 -3.02
N HIS A 101 -0.57 8.43 -3.78
CA HIS A 101 -1.36 9.12 -4.78
C HIS A 101 -0.60 9.17 -6.11
N MET A 102 -1.06 8.39 -7.09
CA MET A 102 -0.49 8.35 -8.44
C MET A 102 -1.48 8.92 -9.44
N SER A 103 -1.10 9.96 -10.19
CA SER A 103 -1.92 10.50 -11.28
C SER A 103 -1.09 11.05 -12.45
N ARG A 104 -1.34 10.51 -13.65
CA ARG A 104 -0.76 10.96 -14.93
C ARG A 104 0.77 11.20 -14.89
N GLY A 105 1.51 10.24 -14.33
CA GLY A 105 2.98 10.29 -14.22
C GLY A 105 3.50 10.97 -12.94
N ASN A 106 2.67 11.70 -12.19
CA ASN A 106 3.02 12.16 -10.86
C ASN A 106 2.78 11.06 -9.83
N ILE A 107 3.71 10.88 -8.90
CA ILE A 107 3.60 9.98 -7.75
C ILE A 107 3.90 10.82 -6.52
N SER A 108 2.96 10.89 -5.59
CA SER A 108 3.11 11.50 -4.28
C SER A 108 2.95 10.43 -3.21
N LEU A 109 3.79 10.49 -2.18
CA LEU A 109 3.71 9.62 -1.02
C LEU A 109 3.78 10.42 0.27
N SER A 110 3.03 9.99 1.29
CA SER A 110 3.17 10.48 2.66
C SER A 110 3.05 9.31 3.64
N LEU A 111 4.05 9.18 4.49
CA LEU A 111 4.09 8.26 5.63
C LEU A 111 3.79 9.02 6.93
N THR A 112 3.25 8.34 7.93
CA THR A 112 3.07 8.88 9.28
C THR A 112 3.14 7.73 10.29
N THR A 113 4.26 7.62 11.00
CA THR A 113 4.47 6.71 12.13
C THR A 113 3.66 7.12 13.35
N LYS A 114 3.16 6.13 14.10
CA LYS A 114 2.51 6.35 15.41
C LYS A 114 3.41 6.02 16.61
N MET A 115 4.61 5.48 16.38
CA MET A 115 5.56 5.10 17.44
C MET A 115 6.91 5.79 17.21
N PRO A 116 7.57 6.29 18.26
CA PRO A 116 8.95 6.76 18.16
C PRO A 116 9.90 5.56 17.97
N SER A 117 11.09 5.82 17.43
CA SER A 117 12.17 4.85 17.16
C SER A 117 11.91 3.79 16.07
N VAL A 118 10.67 3.59 15.62
CA VAL A 118 10.33 2.72 14.47
C VAL A 118 10.14 3.55 13.20
N GLY A 119 10.17 2.91 12.04
CA GLY A 119 9.76 3.56 10.80
C GLY A 119 9.97 2.75 9.53
N ASN A 120 9.91 3.49 8.44
CA ASN A 120 10.04 3.02 7.08
C ASN A 120 11.20 3.76 6.38
N LYS A 121 11.99 3.03 5.60
CA LYS A 121 13.00 3.58 4.70
C LYS A 121 12.71 3.11 3.28
N ARG A 122 12.63 4.07 2.35
CA ARG A 122 11.99 3.87 1.05
C ARG A 122 12.92 4.14 -0.12
N THR A 123 12.89 3.25 -1.11
CA THR A 123 13.59 3.42 -2.40
C THR A 123 12.59 3.22 -3.54
N ALA A 124 12.15 4.32 -4.15
CA ALA A 124 11.17 4.31 -5.25
C ALA A 124 11.82 4.71 -6.59
N SER A 125 11.47 4.00 -7.67
CA SER A 125 11.91 4.30 -9.03
C SER A 125 10.86 3.87 -10.06
N GLY A 126 10.26 4.82 -10.77
CA GLY A 126 9.17 4.56 -11.71
C GLY A 126 7.93 4.01 -10.99
N ASP A 127 7.52 2.79 -11.36
CA ASP A 127 6.42 2.06 -10.71
C ASP A 127 6.88 0.96 -9.73
N CYS A 128 8.19 0.93 -9.42
CA CYS A 128 8.80 0.04 -8.43
C CYS A 128 9.09 0.79 -7.12
N ASP A 129 8.78 0.16 -5.99
CA ASP A 129 8.83 0.79 -4.68
C ASP A 129 9.28 -0.22 -3.62
N ILE A 130 10.39 0.04 -2.94
CA ILE A 130 11.03 -0.89 -2.00
C ILE A 130 10.99 -0.29 -0.60
N GLU A 131 10.34 -1.01 0.31
CA GLU A 131 9.94 -0.52 1.63
C GLU A 131 10.62 -1.36 2.74
N GLU A 132 11.61 -0.76 3.39
CA GLU A 132 12.40 -1.30 4.51
C GLU A 132 11.69 -0.92 5.83
N LEU A 133 10.92 -1.85 6.39
CA LEU A 133 10.19 -1.67 7.64
C LEU A 133 11.10 -2.05 8.82
N TYR A 134 11.40 -1.10 9.71
CA TYR A 134 12.28 -1.29 10.85
C TYR A 134 11.64 -0.84 12.17
N PHE A 135 11.94 -1.58 13.23
CA PHE A 135 11.30 -1.53 14.56
C PHE A 135 12.10 -2.36 15.58
#